data_AF-A0A7S1JJW9-F1
#
_entry.id   AF-A0A7S1JJW9-F1
#
_cell.length_a   1.000
_cell.length_b   1.000
_cell.length_c   1.000
_cell.angle_alpha   90.00
_cell.angle_beta   90.00
_cell.angle_gamma   90.00
#
_symmetry.space_group_name_H-M   'P 1'
#
loop_
_entity.id
_entity.type
_entity.pdbx_description
1 polymer ?
#
loop_
_entity_poly.entity_id
_entity_poly.type
_entity_poly.pdbx_seq_one_letter_code
_entity_poly.pdbx_strand_id
1 'polypeptide(L)'
;KERGDLDDIEEFDWKAEVEKGLPTTQWLTARAYAEFLGLDTRGADLQLYRLFRPIFASDLPAPWNARRDSQQLVFFYHPGLVTTQWRHPLEEFYMELVSLYKAHRRTSASEGAE
;
A
#
# COMPACT_ATOMS: atom_id res chain seq x y z
N LYS A 1 -49.28 9.09 2.84
CA LYS A 1 -48.41 10.18 3.36
C LYS A 1 -47.57 9.57 4.47
N GLU A 2 -46.53 8.83 4.12
CA GLU A 2 -45.52 8.36 5.09
C GLU A 2 -44.18 8.47 4.37
N ARG A 3 -43.61 9.66 4.47
CA ARG A 3 -42.20 9.92 4.16
C ARG A 3 -41.50 9.63 5.48
N GLY A 4 -41.27 8.35 5.76
CA GLY A 4 -40.57 7.92 6.96
C GLY A 4 -39.17 8.52 6.95
N ASP A 5 -38.94 9.42 7.89
CA ASP A 5 -37.69 9.79 8.55
C ASP A 5 -36.44 9.13 7.95
N LEU A 6 -35.86 9.79 6.94
CA LEU A 6 -34.49 9.56 6.48
C LEU A 6 -33.50 10.42 7.29
N ASP A 7 -33.94 11.01 8.40
CA ASP A 7 -33.19 11.99 9.18
C ASP A 7 -32.30 11.35 10.27
N ASP A 8 -32.40 10.03 10.49
CA ASP A 8 -31.60 9.27 11.47
C ASP A 8 -30.47 8.42 10.84
N ILE A 9 -29.95 8.85 9.68
CA ILE A 9 -28.67 8.29 9.21
C ILE A 9 -27.57 9.01 9.99
N GLU A 10 -27.07 8.37 11.06
CA GLU A 10 -25.86 8.84 11.74
C GLU A 10 -24.75 9.01 10.69
N GLU A 11 -24.33 10.26 10.48
CA GLU A 11 -23.28 10.60 9.53
C GLU A 11 -21.98 9.93 9.98
N PHE A 12 -21.49 8.99 9.18
CA PHE A 12 -20.26 8.27 9.48
C PHE A 12 -19.08 9.26 9.51
N ASP A 13 -18.45 9.41 10.68
CA ASP A 13 -17.32 10.33 10.86
C ASP A 13 -16.05 9.76 10.20
N TRP A 14 -15.94 10.03 8.90
CA TRP A 14 -14.78 9.68 8.10
C TRP A 14 -13.48 10.26 8.63
N LYS A 15 -13.54 11.44 9.25
CA LYS A 15 -12.34 12.12 9.74
C LYS A 15 -11.78 11.40 10.97
N ALA A 16 -12.64 11.10 11.95
CA ALA A 16 -12.24 10.36 13.13
C ALA A 16 -11.72 8.95 12.78
N GLU A 17 -12.30 8.28 11.78
CA GLU A 17 -11.82 6.95 11.37
C GLU A 17 -10.46 6.97 10.67
N VAL A 18 -10.18 8.01 9.86
CA VAL A 18 -8.87 8.20 9.22
C VAL A 18 -7.81 8.55 10.27
N GLU A 19 -8.13 9.38 11.27
CA GLU A 19 -7.21 9.78 12.35
C GLU A 19 -6.77 8.61 13.24
N LYS A 20 -7.52 7.50 13.27
CA LYS A 20 -7.10 6.26 13.96
C LYS A 20 -5.95 5.54 13.23
N GLY A 21 -5.62 5.95 12.01
CA GLY A 21 -4.58 5.36 11.19
C GLY A 21 -3.17 5.73 11.66
N LEU A 22 -2.27 4.75 11.58
CA LEU A 22 -0.84 4.97 11.75
C LEU A 22 -0.23 5.51 10.45
N PRO A 23 0.58 6.59 10.49
CA PRO A 23 1.28 7.08 9.31
C PRO A 23 2.27 6.03 8.79
N THR A 24 2.47 5.95 7.47
CA THR A 24 3.32 4.91 6.84
C THR A 24 4.71 4.80 7.46
N THR A 25 5.29 5.93 7.83
CA THR A 25 6.64 6.01 8.43
C THR A 25 6.78 5.33 9.80
N GLN A 26 5.68 5.05 10.51
CA GLN A 26 5.70 4.38 11.82
C GLN A 26 5.68 2.85 11.76
N TRP A 27 5.36 2.28 10.60
CA TRP A 27 5.23 0.82 10.44
C TRP A 27 5.93 0.27 9.20
N LEU A 28 6.30 1.11 8.24
CA LEU A 28 7.00 0.71 7.03
C LEU A 28 8.20 1.61 6.76
N THR A 29 9.26 0.99 6.25
CA THR A 29 10.29 1.74 5.53
C THR A 29 10.23 1.35 4.07
N ALA A 30 10.27 2.34 3.17
CA ALA A 30 10.25 2.11 1.72
C ALA A 30 11.33 1.13 1.25
N ARG A 31 12.48 1.14 1.93
CA ARG A 31 13.58 0.21 1.67
C ARG A 31 13.21 -1.23 2.00
N ALA A 32 12.76 -1.49 3.24
CA ALA A 32 12.38 -2.84 3.66
C ALA A 32 11.25 -3.40 2.80
N TYR A 33 10.30 -2.54 2.40
CA TYR A 33 9.22 -2.95 1.52
C TYR A 33 9.69 -3.27 0.10
N ALA A 34 10.58 -2.46 -0.48
CA ALA A 34 11.19 -2.76 -1.77
C ALA A 34 11.96 -4.09 -1.74
N GLU A 35 12.70 -4.36 -0.67
CA GLU A 35 13.43 -5.62 -0.47
C GLU A 35 12.46 -6.81 -0.34
N PHE A 36 11.34 -6.64 0.38
CA PHE A 36 10.26 -7.64 0.44
C PHE A 36 9.64 -7.95 -0.94
N LEU A 37 9.46 -6.93 -1.78
CA LEU A 37 9.00 -7.10 -3.18
C LEU A 37 10.09 -7.69 -4.09
N GLY A 38 11.29 -7.95 -3.55
CA GLY A 38 12.40 -8.59 -4.24
C GLY A 38 13.24 -7.65 -5.08
N LEU A 39 13.25 -6.34 -4.79
CA LEU A 39 14.18 -5.39 -5.42
C LEU A 39 15.53 -5.38 -4.69
N ASP A 40 16.61 -5.42 -5.46
CA ASP A 40 17.95 -5.17 -4.93
C ASP A 40 18.20 -3.66 -4.76
N THR A 41 17.94 -3.17 -3.54
CA THR A 41 18.08 -1.75 -3.20
C THR A 41 19.53 -1.26 -3.04
N ARG A 42 20.54 -2.11 -3.25
CA ARG A 42 21.97 -1.75 -3.17
C ARG A 42 22.76 -2.06 -4.44
N GLY A 43 22.27 -2.95 -5.29
CA GLY A 43 22.93 -3.35 -6.51
C GLY A 43 22.09 -3.10 -7.75
N ALA A 44 21.67 -4.18 -8.41
CA ALA A 44 21.18 -4.16 -9.78
C ALA A 44 19.88 -3.36 -9.99
N ASP A 45 19.07 -3.19 -8.94
CA ASP A 45 17.78 -2.50 -9.00
C ASP A 45 17.81 -1.12 -8.30
N LEU A 46 19.00 -0.59 -7.95
CA LEU A 46 19.12 0.66 -7.18
C LEU A 46 18.40 1.84 -7.85
N GLN A 47 18.52 2.00 -9.17
CA GLN A 47 17.85 3.11 -9.88
C GLN A 47 16.33 2.96 -9.87
N LEU A 48 15.84 1.73 -10.01
CA LEU A 48 14.42 1.44 -9.92
C LEU A 48 13.90 1.72 -8.51
N TYR A 49 14.62 1.28 -7.49
CA TYR A 49 14.29 1.59 -6.11
C TYR A 49 14.23 3.10 -5.88
N ARG A 50 15.17 3.89 -6.43
CA ARG A 50 15.14 5.36 -6.31
C ARG A 50 13.87 5.96 -6.93
N LEU A 51 13.40 5.41 -8.05
CA LEU A 51 12.17 5.84 -8.71
C LEU A 51 10.92 5.50 -7.90
N PHE A 52 10.83 4.28 -7.35
CA PHE A 52 9.65 3.83 -6.60
C PHE A 52 9.66 4.19 -5.11
N ARG A 53 10.80 4.62 -4.56
CA ARG A 53 10.92 4.99 -3.14
C ARG A 53 9.83 5.97 -2.67
N PRO A 54 9.49 7.04 -3.41
CA PRO A 54 8.41 7.95 -2.99
C PRO A 54 7.07 7.22 -2.89
N ILE A 55 6.77 6.34 -3.85
CA ILE A 55 5.51 5.57 -3.89
C ILE A 55 5.42 4.59 -2.71
N PHE A 56 6.51 3.88 -2.39
CA PHE A 56 6.55 2.97 -1.23
C PHE A 56 6.55 3.71 0.11
N ALA A 57 6.89 5.00 0.14
CA ALA A 57 6.85 5.83 1.33
C ALA A 57 5.53 6.60 1.50
N SER A 58 4.66 6.59 0.48
CA SER A 58 3.37 7.27 0.52
C SER A 58 2.43 6.65 1.54
N ASP A 59 1.46 7.44 1.96
CA ASP A 59 0.35 6.94 2.75
C ASP A 59 -0.51 5.94 1.95
N LEU A 60 -1.26 5.14 2.68
CA LEU A 60 -2.19 4.17 2.11
C LEU A 60 -3.24 4.89 1.24
N PRO A 61 -3.71 4.24 0.16
CA PRO A 61 -4.79 4.79 -0.65
C PRO A 61 -6.05 4.93 0.21
N ALA A 62 -6.67 6.11 0.19
CA ALA A 62 -7.94 6.31 0.90
C ALA A 62 -9.00 5.28 0.41
N PRO A 63 -9.83 4.74 1.32
CA PRO A 63 -9.95 5.06 2.74
C PRO A 63 -9.15 4.12 3.67
N TRP A 64 -8.20 3.33 3.14
CA TRP A 64 -7.42 2.39 3.95
C TRP A 64 -6.57 3.10 4.99
N ASN A 65 -6.49 2.51 6.18
CA ASN A 65 -5.58 2.94 7.24
C ASN A 65 -4.89 1.75 7.91
N ALA A 66 -3.66 1.97 8.39
CA ALA A 66 -2.90 0.99 9.14
C ALA A 66 -3.23 1.11 10.64
N ARG A 67 -3.39 -0.03 11.32
CA ARG A 67 -3.65 -0.12 12.75
C ARG A 67 -2.75 -1.17 13.37
N ARG A 68 -2.64 -1.16 14.70
CA ARG A 68 -1.97 -2.22 15.48
C ARG A 68 -2.99 -3.03 16.25
N ASP A 69 -2.79 -4.34 16.28
CA ASP A 69 -3.55 -5.23 17.15
C ASP A 69 -3.01 -5.22 18.58
N SER A 70 -3.58 -6.09 19.44
CA SER A 70 -3.13 -6.26 20.83
C SER A 70 -1.70 -6.79 20.95
N GLN A 71 -1.15 -7.42 19.90
CA GLN A 71 0.21 -7.94 19.82
C GLN A 71 1.18 -6.94 19.16
N GLN A 72 0.75 -5.70 18.88
CA GLN A 72 1.51 -4.68 18.17
C GLN A 72 1.83 -5.03 16.70
N LEU A 73 1.13 -6.00 16.11
CA LEU A 73 1.24 -6.33 14.69
C LEU A 73 0.37 -5.39 13.86
N VAL A 74 0.88 -5.03 12.69
CA VAL A 74 0.22 -4.07 11.81
C VAL A 74 -0.78 -4.79 10.92
N PHE A 75 -2.00 -4.27 10.85
CA PHE A 75 -3.05 -4.69 9.92
C PHE A 75 -3.68 -3.48 9.24
N PHE A 76 -4.37 -3.70 8.13
CA PHE A 76 -5.02 -2.66 7.34
C PHE A 76 -6.52 -2.74 7.47
N TYR A 77 -7.17 -1.60 7.67
CA TYR A 77 -8.62 -1.49 7.84
C TYR A 77 -9.24 -0.57 6.78
N HIS A 78 -10.37 -1.00 6.21
CA HIS A 78 -11.17 -0.22 5.28
C HIS A 78 -12.49 0.20 5.95
N PRO A 79 -12.64 1.45 6.41
CA PRO A 79 -13.80 1.89 7.19
C PRO A 79 -15.12 1.79 6.43
N GLY A 80 -15.14 2.10 5.13
CA GLY A 80 -16.36 2.03 4.32
C GLY A 80 -16.90 0.63 4.05
N LEU A 81 -16.07 -0.41 4.23
CA LEU A 81 -16.45 -1.81 4.00
C LEU A 81 -16.47 -2.60 5.32
N VAL A 82 -15.96 -2.00 6.39
CA VAL A 82 -15.76 -2.64 7.70
C VAL A 82 -14.95 -3.94 7.57
N THR A 83 -13.93 -3.93 6.70
CA THR A 83 -13.05 -5.08 6.45
C THR A 83 -11.62 -4.82 6.92
N THR A 84 -10.95 -5.89 7.33
CA THR A 84 -9.52 -5.87 7.69
C THR A 84 -8.74 -6.85 6.83
N GLN A 85 -7.44 -6.59 6.67
CA GLN A 85 -6.51 -7.50 6.01
C GLN A 85 -5.09 -7.33 6.55
N TRP A 86 -4.30 -8.40 6.45
CA TRP A 86 -2.90 -8.41 6.87
C TRP A 86 -1.93 -7.99 5.75
N ARG A 87 -2.33 -8.19 4.49
CA ARG A 87 -1.54 -7.81 3.31
C ARG A 87 -1.75 -6.35 2.98
N HIS A 88 -0.69 -5.69 2.52
CA HIS A 88 -0.79 -4.28 2.12
C HIS A 88 -1.81 -4.14 0.97
N PRO A 89 -2.73 -3.15 0.99
CA PRO A 89 -3.80 -3.01 -0.02
C PRO A 89 -3.31 -2.93 -1.46
N LEU A 90 -2.11 -2.40 -1.68
CA LEU A 90 -1.47 -2.30 -2.99
C LEU A 90 -0.37 -3.34 -3.22
N GLU A 91 -0.23 -4.35 -2.36
CA GLU A 91 0.85 -5.33 -2.45
C GLU A 91 0.89 -6.04 -3.80
N GLU A 92 -0.25 -6.56 -4.25
CA GLU A 92 -0.34 -7.31 -5.51
C GLU A 92 0.02 -6.42 -6.70
N PHE A 93 -0.51 -5.19 -6.72
CA PHE A 93 -0.16 -4.19 -7.72
C PHE A 93 1.35 -3.91 -7.76
N TYR A 94 1.99 -3.75 -6.60
CA TYR A 94 3.43 -3.51 -6.55
C TYR A 94 4.25 -4.74 -6.96
N MET A 95 3.81 -5.95 -6.61
CA MET A 95 4.44 -7.19 -7.05
C MET A 95 4.37 -7.32 -8.58
N GLU A 96 3.22 -7.04 -9.19
CA GLU A 96 3.05 -7.04 -10.64
C GLU A 96 3.95 -6.01 -11.32
N LEU A 97 4.01 -4.80 -10.79
CA LEU A 97 4.85 -3.72 -11.31
C LEU A 97 6.34 -4.10 -11.30
N VAL A 98 6.81 -4.68 -10.20
CA VAL A 98 8.19 -5.18 -10.10
C VAL A 98 8.44 -6.34 -11.07
N SER A 99 7.46 -7.24 -11.23
CA SER A 99 7.54 -8.38 -12.16
C SER A 99 7.66 -7.91 -13.61
N LEU A 100 6.80 -6.96 -14.03
CA LEU A 100 6.82 -6.36 -15.36
C LEU A 100 8.19 -5.73 -15.67
N TYR A 101 8.73 -4.96 -14.73
CA TYR A 101 10.04 -4.34 -14.90
C TYR A 101 11.15 -5.38 -15.06
N LYS A 102 11.15 -6.41 -14.21
CA LYS A 102 12.13 -7.51 -14.30
C LYS A 102 12.03 -8.25 -15.63
N ALA A 103 10.83 -8.45 -16.15
CA ALA A 103 10.62 -9.04 -17.47
C ALA A 103 11.20 -8.15 -18.58
N HIS A 104 10.88 -6.85 -18.56
CA HIS A 104 11.39 -5.90 -19.55
C HIS A 104 12.92 -5.83 -19.57
N ARG A 105 13.57 -5.86 -18.40
CA ARG A 105 15.04 -5.88 -18.31
C ARG A 105 15.67 -7.13 -18.93
N ARG A 106 14.98 -8.28 -18.89
CA ARG A 106 15.48 -9.50 -19.53
C ARG A 106 15.41 -9.39 -21.05
N THR A 107 14.33 -8.80 -21.58
CA THR A 107 14.13 -8.60 -23.02
C THR A 107 15.12 -7.58 -23.60
N SER A 108 15.33 -6.45 -22.94
CA SER A 108 16.29 -5.45 -23.42
C SER A 108 17.75 -5.92 -23.35
N ALA A 109 18.07 -6.84 -22.44
CA ALA A 109 19.39 -7.47 -22.39
C ALA A 109 19.61 -8.47 -23.54
N SER A 110 18.56 -9.09 -24.09
CA SER A 110 18.69 -10.00 -25.23
C SER A 110 18.80 -9.28 -26.58
N GLU A 111 18.19 -8.09 -26.73
CA GLU A 111 18.21 -7.32 -27.98
C GLU A 111 19.51 -6.53 -28.20
N GLY A 112 20.30 -6.28 -27.16
CA GLY A 112 21.58 -5.57 -27.24
C GLY A 112 22.81 -6.47 -27.41
N ALA A 113 22.63 -7.78 -27.59
CA ALA A 113 23.70 -8.77 -27.69
C ALA A 113 23.87 -9.37 -29.11
N GLU A 114 23.22 -8.77 -30.11
CA GLU A 114 23.29 -9.13 -31.53
C GLU A 114 24.04 -8.05 -32.33
#